data_AF-A0A7K4IEW7-F1
#
_entry.id   AF-A0A7K4IEW7-F1
#
_cell.length_a   1.000
_cell.length_b   1.000
_cell.length_c   1.000
_cell.angle_alpha   90.00
_cell.angle_beta   90.00
_cell.angle_gamma   90.00
#
_symmetry.space_group_name_H-M   'P 1'
#
loop_
_entity.id
_entity.type
_entity.pdbx_description
1 polymer ?
#
loop_
_entity_poly.entity_id
_entity_poly.type
_entity_poly.pdbx_seq_one_letter_code
_entity_poly.pdbx_strand_id
1 'polypeptide(L)'
;MTDDTSPSDSSANPPDEPVVFGPTTLQFTLLVTALLVISFAGAESAQYYVVSALIAPSYWVLFASAYVLAIIVVTAGVAKWMRRQVRYTEPVWQYREVEMTIAEYSRVLKDYSRQYSSLASRLDVPSLLASAPVLLVTVSFPLWQSLPVYWALHAGPLVFGLGLCALGLLSSRVFYLLLPTEASRTFRIPALFRFRRAVRVVEALPYFSRVGVRLRVGEAQGYYTLQSPQIAARIERLESAILVLFSVDSIGRPRQMMYSLSTMGHVTRESPWTQLTGFALSDQVRLVVLEAVRAYAAVVGVPELAEDLADLLGIPIEDLVSGAVSPDEMPPGNEHESRLDDGV
;
A
#
# COMPACT_ATOMS: atom_id res chain seq x y z
N MET A 1 4.01 61.09 14.29
CA MET A 1 5.44 60.80 14.52
C MET A 1 5.50 59.92 15.76
N THR A 2 5.25 58.63 15.56
CA THR A 2 5.46 57.53 16.50
C THR A 2 5.61 56.32 15.60
N ASP A 3 6.87 55.91 15.45
CA ASP A 3 7.35 54.74 14.72
C ASP A 3 6.86 53.49 15.45
N ASP A 4 5.90 52.78 14.87
CA ASP A 4 5.56 51.40 15.26
C ASP A 4 6.37 50.45 14.37
N THR A 5 7.67 50.36 14.64
CA THR A 5 8.51 49.27 14.16
C THR A 5 8.23 48.04 15.01
N SER A 6 7.21 47.27 14.62
CA SER A 6 7.03 45.91 15.11
C SER A 6 8.28 45.07 14.78
N PRO A 7 8.89 44.39 15.76
CA PRO A 7 10.04 43.55 15.50
C PRO A 7 9.59 42.35 14.68
N SER A 8 10.05 42.29 13.44
CA SER A 8 10.05 41.08 12.62
C SER A 8 11.06 40.09 13.20
N ASP A 9 10.72 39.44 14.31
CA ASP A 9 11.41 38.24 14.78
C ASP A 9 11.01 37.06 13.89
N SER A 10 11.46 37.12 12.63
CA SER A 10 11.56 35.95 11.76
C SER A 10 12.88 35.23 12.07
N SER A 11 13.08 34.81 13.31
CA SER A 11 13.89 33.62 13.57
C SER A 11 13.03 32.42 13.15
N ALA A 12 12.78 32.34 11.84
CA ALA A 12 12.23 31.15 11.23
C ALA A 12 13.25 30.05 11.52
N ASN A 13 13.01 29.28 12.57
CA ASN A 13 13.62 27.96 12.69
C ASN A 13 13.49 27.32 11.31
N PRO A 14 14.60 26.84 10.72
CA PRO A 14 14.53 26.18 9.43
C PRO A 14 13.39 25.17 9.52
N PRO A 15 12.48 25.14 8.53
CA PRO A 15 11.27 24.33 8.63
C PRO A 15 11.71 22.91 8.98
N ASP A 16 11.26 22.43 10.15
CA ASP A 16 11.69 21.16 10.71
C ASP A 16 11.56 20.09 9.62
N GLU A 17 12.68 19.42 9.28
CA GLU A 17 12.68 18.35 8.29
C GLU A 17 11.62 17.32 8.70
N PRO A 18 10.76 16.84 7.78
CA PRO A 18 9.57 16.08 8.15
C PRO A 18 9.94 14.69 8.68
N VAL A 19 11.17 14.24 8.39
CA VAL A 19 11.68 12.93 8.76
C VAL A 19 13.10 13.11 9.29
N VAL A 20 13.29 12.83 10.58
CA VAL A 20 14.61 12.86 11.22
C VAL A 20 15.04 11.43 11.56
N PHE A 21 16.21 11.04 11.05
CA PHE A 21 16.82 9.74 11.34
C PHE A 21 17.76 9.86 12.54
N GLY A 22 17.42 9.21 13.66
CA GLY A 22 18.35 9.05 14.78
C GLY A 22 19.54 8.14 14.43
N PRO A 23 20.63 8.19 15.22
CA PRO A 23 21.78 7.32 15.00
C PRO A 23 21.40 5.84 15.19
N THR A 24 21.72 5.02 14.18
CA THR A 24 21.42 3.57 14.15
C THR A 24 22.66 2.68 14.31
N THR A 25 23.85 3.29 14.48
CA THR A 25 25.14 2.59 14.53
C THR A 25 25.21 1.62 15.70
N LEU A 26 24.82 2.05 16.91
CA LEU A 26 24.84 1.24 18.11
C LEU A 26 23.94 0.00 17.97
N GLN A 27 22.75 0.17 17.42
CA GLN A 27 21.78 -0.90 17.21
C GLN A 27 22.31 -1.91 16.18
N PHE A 28 23.00 -1.43 15.13
CA PHE A 28 23.62 -2.30 14.14
C PHE A 28 24.77 -3.11 14.74
N THR A 29 25.65 -2.45 15.50
CA THR A 29 26.75 -3.13 16.22
C THR A 29 26.20 -4.17 17.19
N LEU A 30 25.15 -3.85 17.94
CA LEU A 30 24.51 -4.79 18.87
C LEU A 30 23.89 -5.97 18.13
N LEU A 31 23.19 -5.72 17.01
CA LEU A 31 22.61 -6.77 16.18
C LEU A 31 23.68 -7.75 15.70
N VAL A 32 24.74 -7.24 15.07
CA VAL A 32 25.82 -8.07 14.51
C VAL A 32 26.52 -8.85 15.64
N THR A 33 26.82 -8.20 16.75
CA THR A 33 27.47 -8.85 17.90
C THR A 33 26.59 -9.96 18.48
N ALA A 34 25.29 -9.70 18.67
CA ALA A 34 24.36 -10.71 19.18
C ALA A 34 24.22 -11.90 18.23
N LEU A 35 24.13 -11.64 16.92
CA LEU A 35 24.10 -12.71 15.90
C LEU A 35 25.37 -13.57 15.95
N LEU A 36 26.55 -12.96 16.02
CA LEU A 36 27.82 -13.68 16.12
C LEU A 36 27.89 -14.54 17.40
N VAL A 37 27.51 -13.99 18.55
CA VAL A 37 27.51 -14.72 19.83
C VAL A 37 26.54 -15.90 19.80
N ILE A 38 25.31 -15.71 19.33
CA ILE A 38 24.30 -16.77 19.26
C ILE A 38 24.71 -17.85 18.24
N SER A 39 25.22 -17.44 17.08
CA SER A 39 25.72 -18.37 16.06
C SER A 39 26.92 -19.18 16.54
N PHE A 40 27.87 -18.56 17.24
CA PHE A 40 29.02 -19.24 17.80
C PHE A 40 28.59 -20.22 18.90
N ALA A 41 27.75 -19.79 19.85
CA ALA A 41 27.20 -20.68 20.87
C ALA A 41 26.40 -21.84 20.27
N GLY A 42 25.66 -21.59 19.19
CA GLY A 42 24.91 -22.60 18.44
C GLY A 42 25.85 -23.62 17.78
N ALA A 43 26.93 -23.17 17.15
CA ALA A 43 27.94 -24.04 16.56
C ALA A 43 28.62 -24.92 17.62
N GLU A 44 29.08 -24.33 18.73
CA GLU A 44 29.70 -25.07 19.84
C GLU A 44 28.76 -26.13 20.41
N SER A 45 27.51 -25.75 20.65
CA SER A 45 26.53 -26.70 21.17
C SER A 45 26.18 -27.80 20.17
N ALA A 46 26.15 -27.49 18.88
CA ALA A 46 25.88 -28.47 17.83
C ALA A 46 26.93 -29.60 17.80
N GLN A 47 28.18 -29.35 18.21
CA GLN A 47 29.19 -30.41 18.33
C GLN A 47 28.71 -31.56 19.24
N TYR A 48 27.98 -31.23 20.30
CA TYR A 48 27.43 -32.21 21.24
C TYR A 48 26.11 -32.81 20.74
N TYR A 49 25.17 -31.96 20.31
CA TYR A 49 23.82 -32.40 20.01
C TYR A 49 23.68 -33.13 18.66
N VAL A 50 24.61 -32.96 17.72
CA VAL A 50 24.61 -33.73 16.46
C VAL A 50 24.87 -35.22 16.72
N VAL A 51 25.71 -35.56 17.71
CA VAL A 51 25.90 -36.96 18.12
C VAL A 51 24.59 -37.52 18.67
N SER A 52 23.92 -36.77 19.54
CA SER A 52 22.63 -37.17 20.12
C SER A 52 21.52 -37.29 19.08
N ALA A 53 21.59 -36.52 17.98
CA ALA A 53 20.62 -36.56 16.89
C ALA A 53 20.54 -37.92 16.21
N LEU A 54 21.64 -38.69 16.18
CA LEU A 54 21.66 -40.05 15.61
C LEU A 54 20.84 -41.06 16.43
N ILE A 55 20.69 -40.81 17.73
CA ILE A 55 19.97 -41.69 18.66
C ILE A 55 18.53 -41.20 18.85
N ALA A 56 18.35 -39.89 19.01
CA ALA A 56 17.07 -39.27 19.29
C ALA A 56 16.96 -37.91 18.55
N PRO A 57 16.49 -37.91 17.29
CA PRO A 57 16.40 -36.72 16.44
C PRO A 57 15.55 -35.59 17.02
N SER A 58 14.58 -35.91 17.88
CA SER A 58 13.70 -34.93 18.53
C SER A 58 14.47 -33.93 19.40
N TYR A 59 15.53 -34.36 20.09
CA TYR A 59 16.36 -33.45 20.90
C TYR A 59 17.08 -32.42 20.04
N TRP A 60 17.59 -32.82 18.87
CA TRP A 60 18.21 -31.90 17.92
C TRP A 60 17.21 -30.85 17.43
N VAL A 61 16.01 -31.28 17.02
CA VAL A 61 14.97 -30.36 16.54
C VAL A 61 14.57 -29.37 17.62
N LEU A 62 14.36 -29.83 18.86
CA LEU A 62 14.05 -28.96 19.99
C LEU A 62 15.17 -27.93 20.20
N PHE A 63 16.42 -28.37 20.24
CA PHE A 63 17.58 -27.52 20.43
C PHE A 63 17.74 -26.48 19.30
N ALA A 64 17.68 -26.94 18.05
CA ALA A 64 17.75 -26.07 16.87
C ALA A 64 16.63 -25.02 16.88
N SER A 65 15.40 -25.43 17.26
CA SER A 65 14.26 -24.52 17.35
C SER A 65 14.46 -23.43 18.41
N ALA A 66 15.13 -23.72 19.52
CA ALA A 66 15.42 -22.74 20.57
C ALA A 66 16.39 -21.65 20.07
N TYR A 67 17.43 -22.03 19.31
CA TYR A 67 18.35 -21.07 18.70
C TYR A 67 17.69 -20.24 17.60
N VAL A 68 16.88 -20.87 16.75
CA VAL A 68 16.09 -20.15 15.73
C VAL A 68 15.15 -19.14 16.39
N LEU A 69 14.47 -19.53 17.47
CA LEU A 69 13.60 -18.64 18.23
C LEU A 69 14.39 -17.48 18.86
N ALA A 70 15.56 -17.76 19.45
CA ALA A 70 16.43 -16.73 20.01
C ALA A 70 16.86 -15.71 18.95
N ILE A 71 17.28 -16.18 17.76
CA ILE A 71 17.61 -15.32 16.61
C ILE A 71 16.40 -14.45 16.23
N ILE A 72 15.20 -15.03 16.10
CA ILE A 72 13.99 -14.29 15.75
C ILE A 72 13.66 -13.22 16.78
N VAL A 73 13.73 -13.53 18.07
CA VAL A 73 13.43 -12.58 19.15
C VAL A 73 14.43 -11.43 19.16
N VAL A 74 15.73 -11.72 19.02
CA VAL A 74 16.78 -10.70 18.99
C VAL A 74 16.65 -9.82 17.76
N THR A 75 16.49 -10.39 16.57
CA THR A 75 16.39 -9.62 15.33
C THR A 75 15.13 -8.76 15.28
N ALA A 76 13.98 -9.29 15.74
CA ALA A 76 12.75 -8.52 15.85
C ALA A 76 12.85 -7.38 16.89
N GLY A 77 13.44 -7.67 18.06
CA GLY A 77 13.64 -6.69 19.13
C GLY A 77 14.53 -5.53 18.70
N VAL A 78 15.68 -5.83 18.10
CA VAL A 78 16.60 -4.80 17.61
C VAL A 78 16.02 -4.05 16.41
N ALA A 79 15.36 -4.73 15.47
CA ALA A 79 14.68 -4.07 14.36
C ALA A 79 13.61 -3.08 14.85
N LYS A 80 12.81 -3.47 15.86
CA LYS A 80 11.83 -2.57 16.50
C LYS A 80 12.50 -1.36 17.13
N TRP A 81 13.65 -1.55 17.78
CA TRP A 81 14.39 -0.45 18.38
C TRP A 81 14.97 0.51 17.33
N MET A 82 15.52 -0.01 16.24
CA MET A 82 15.96 0.80 15.10
C MET A 82 14.81 1.61 14.49
N ARG A 83 13.65 0.98 14.29
CA ARG A 83 12.48 1.65 13.69
C ARG A 83 11.93 2.79 14.56
N ARG A 84 12.10 2.73 15.88
CA ARG A 84 11.74 3.81 16.81
C ARG A 84 12.67 5.03 16.74
N GLN A 85 13.82 4.95 16.07
CA GLN A 85 14.72 6.09 15.88
C GLN A 85 14.26 7.02 14.74
N VAL A 86 13.30 6.60 13.94
CA VAL A 86 12.72 7.42 12.87
C VAL A 86 11.61 8.27 13.47
N ARG A 87 11.85 9.57 13.61
CA ARG A 87 10.84 10.53 14.06
C ARG A 87 10.18 11.16 12.85
N TYR A 88 8.87 11.31 12.93
CA TYR A 88 8.08 11.92 11.87
C TYR A 88 7.23 13.06 12.40
N THR A 89 7.41 14.24 11.81
CA THR A 89 6.56 15.41 12.03
C THR A 89 5.77 15.62 10.76
N GLU A 90 4.44 15.63 10.84
CA GLU A 90 3.59 15.77 9.67
C GLU A 90 3.72 17.17 9.07
N PRO A 91 4.23 17.32 7.83
CA PRO A 91 4.30 18.61 7.18
C PRO A 91 2.94 18.99 6.59
N VAL A 92 2.78 20.27 6.27
CA VAL A 92 1.63 20.73 5.46
C VAL A 92 1.83 20.28 4.02
N TRP A 93 1.11 19.22 3.62
CA TRP A 93 1.18 18.65 2.29
C TRP A 93 0.48 19.53 1.25
N GLN A 94 1.17 19.84 0.16
CA GLN A 94 0.55 20.43 -1.03
C GLN A 94 0.05 19.31 -1.93
N TYR A 95 -1.27 19.07 -1.88
CA TYR A 95 -1.89 18.01 -2.66
C TYR A 95 -2.23 18.46 -4.07
N ARG A 96 -1.82 17.65 -5.04
CA ARG A 96 -2.25 17.73 -6.44
C ARG A 96 -2.84 16.39 -6.87
N GLU A 97 -3.95 16.46 -7.58
CA GLU A 97 -4.54 15.27 -8.19
C GLU A 97 -3.89 14.99 -9.54
N VAL A 98 -3.49 13.74 -9.72
CA VAL A 98 -2.82 13.27 -10.94
C VAL A 98 -3.53 12.02 -11.43
N GLU A 99 -3.89 12.04 -12.70
CA GLU A 99 -4.38 10.89 -13.43
C GLU A 99 -3.22 10.31 -14.23
N MET A 100 -3.01 9.00 -14.14
CA MET A 100 -1.91 8.33 -14.82
C MET A 100 -2.34 6.96 -15.33
N THR A 101 -1.66 6.50 -16.38
CA THR A 101 -1.85 5.15 -16.91
C THR A 101 -1.38 4.11 -15.90
N ILE A 102 -1.87 2.87 -16.02
CA ILE A 102 -1.43 1.78 -15.14
C ILE A 102 0.08 1.48 -15.25
N ALA A 103 0.67 1.74 -16.43
CA ALA A 103 2.10 1.60 -16.66
C ALA A 103 2.91 2.68 -15.92
N GLU A 104 2.49 3.94 -16.01
CA GLU A 104 3.09 5.06 -15.27
C GLU A 104 2.96 4.86 -13.77
N TYR A 105 1.75 4.51 -13.29
CA TYR A 105 1.50 4.19 -11.89
C TYR A 105 2.43 3.10 -11.37
N SER A 106 2.65 2.05 -12.16
CA SER A 106 3.58 0.98 -11.81
C SER A 106 5.03 1.45 -11.67
N ARG A 107 5.47 2.43 -12.48
CA ARG A 107 6.83 3.00 -12.39
C ARG A 107 6.94 3.89 -11.16
N VAL A 108 6.02 4.83 -11.00
CA VAL A 108 5.95 5.75 -9.86
C VAL A 108 5.91 4.98 -8.53
N LEU A 109 5.09 3.94 -8.45
CA LEU A 109 5.00 3.12 -7.23
C LEU A 109 6.29 2.33 -6.95
N LYS A 110 6.99 1.87 -8.00
CA LYS A 110 8.29 1.19 -7.84
C LYS A 110 9.34 2.16 -7.30
N ASP A 111 9.41 3.35 -7.88
CA ASP A 111 10.36 4.40 -7.45
C ASP A 111 10.06 4.87 -6.03
N TYR A 112 8.79 5.13 -5.75
CA TYR A 112 8.29 5.46 -4.40
C TYR A 112 8.66 4.37 -3.38
N SER A 113 8.43 3.10 -3.71
CA SER A 113 8.77 1.98 -2.83
C SER A 113 10.27 1.83 -2.60
N ARG A 114 11.11 2.26 -3.55
CA ARG A 114 12.57 2.22 -3.42
C ARG A 114 13.05 3.35 -2.53
N GLN A 115 12.60 4.57 -2.80
CA GLN A 115 13.00 5.78 -2.09
C GLN A 115 12.56 5.76 -0.62
N TYR A 116 11.31 5.35 -0.35
CA TYR A 116 10.75 5.38 1.00
C TYR A 116 10.71 4.00 1.67
N SER A 117 11.59 3.09 1.24
CA SER A 117 11.67 1.73 1.81
C SER A 117 11.96 1.71 3.31
N SER A 118 12.65 2.72 3.83
CA SER A 118 12.94 2.89 5.26
C SER A 118 11.82 3.57 6.05
N LEU A 119 10.78 4.11 5.41
CA LEU A 119 9.67 4.81 6.07
C LEU A 119 8.37 4.01 6.00
N ALA A 120 8.12 3.36 4.87
CA ALA A 120 6.97 2.49 4.68
C ALA A 120 7.16 1.15 5.39
N SER A 121 6.06 0.56 5.87
CA SER A 121 6.02 -0.84 6.27
C SER A 121 5.66 -1.69 5.05
N ARG A 122 6.47 -2.72 4.75
CA ARG A 122 6.18 -3.69 3.70
C ARG A 122 6.74 -5.07 4.02
N LEU A 123 6.10 -6.10 3.48
CA LEU A 123 6.62 -7.46 3.54
C LEU A 123 7.67 -7.66 2.44
N ASP A 124 8.91 -7.95 2.83
CA ASP A 124 10.00 -8.28 1.91
C ASP A 124 9.96 -9.77 1.53
N VAL A 125 9.03 -10.10 0.62
CA VAL A 125 8.76 -11.48 0.17
C VAL A 125 10.03 -12.20 -0.32
N PRO A 126 10.94 -11.59 -1.12
CA PRO A 126 12.19 -12.26 -1.52
C PRO A 126 13.06 -12.69 -0.35
N SER A 127 13.25 -11.82 0.65
CA SER A 127 14.07 -12.14 1.84
C SER A 127 13.41 -13.21 2.71
N LEU A 128 12.08 -13.15 2.85
CA LEU A 128 11.30 -14.18 3.54
C LEU A 128 11.43 -15.54 2.82
N LEU A 129 11.29 -15.55 1.49
CA LEU A 129 11.39 -16.76 0.68
C LEU A 129 12.82 -17.32 0.68
N ALA A 130 13.84 -16.48 0.72
CA ALA A 130 15.24 -16.89 0.89
C ALA A 130 15.53 -17.46 2.29
N SER A 131 14.80 -17.03 3.33
CA SER A 131 15.00 -17.54 4.69
C SER A 131 14.52 -18.99 4.86
N ALA A 132 13.53 -19.43 4.07
CA ALA A 132 13.00 -20.80 4.13
C ALA A 132 14.02 -21.89 3.79
N PRO A 133 14.75 -21.86 2.65
CA PRO A 133 15.79 -22.85 2.35
C PRO A 133 16.96 -22.75 3.33
N VAL A 134 17.33 -21.55 3.79
CA VAL A 134 18.38 -21.39 4.80
C VAL A 134 17.98 -22.09 6.10
N LEU A 135 16.75 -21.87 6.58
CA LEU A 135 16.21 -22.54 7.76
C LEU A 135 16.19 -24.06 7.57
N LEU A 136 15.70 -24.54 6.42
CA LEU A 136 15.64 -25.96 6.10
C LEU A 136 17.03 -26.60 6.13
N VAL A 137 18.02 -26.00 5.46
CA VAL A 137 19.40 -26.48 5.47
C VAL A 137 19.97 -26.44 6.88
N THR A 138 19.79 -25.34 7.61
CA THR A 138 20.33 -25.17 8.97
C THR A 138 19.82 -26.26 9.92
N VAL A 139 18.53 -26.56 9.89
CA VAL A 139 17.91 -27.53 10.82
C VAL A 139 18.09 -28.97 10.33
N SER A 140 17.96 -29.22 9.03
CA SER A 140 17.94 -30.59 8.49
C SER A 140 19.31 -31.14 8.11
N PHE A 141 20.33 -30.29 7.92
CA PHE A 141 21.65 -30.76 7.45
C PHE A 141 22.25 -31.86 8.36
N PRO A 142 22.25 -31.74 9.69
CA PRO A 142 22.79 -32.82 10.54
C PRO A 142 21.94 -34.09 10.60
N LEU A 143 20.69 -34.02 10.14
CA LEU A 143 19.78 -35.16 10.07
C LEU A 143 19.84 -35.90 8.72
N TRP A 144 20.65 -35.41 7.78
CA TRP A 144 20.72 -35.99 6.45
C TRP A 144 21.45 -37.35 6.50
N GLN A 145 20.67 -38.43 6.54
CA GLN A 145 21.14 -39.80 6.79
C GLN A 145 22.17 -40.34 5.79
N SER A 146 22.28 -39.75 4.60
CA SER A 146 23.28 -40.12 3.60
C SER A 146 24.65 -39.46 3.80
N LEU A 147 24.81 -38.56 4.78
CA LEU A 147 26.10 -37.98 5.09
C LEU A 147 26.96 -38.99 5.87
N PRO A 148 28.23 -39.22 5.46
CA PRO A 148 29.17 -39.95 6.30
C PRO A 148 29.26 -39.27 7.67
N VAL A 149 29.28 -40.06 8.75
CA VAL A 149 29.31 -39.57 10.14
C VAL A 149 30.41 -38.53 10.35
N TYR A 150 31.57 -38.70 9.69
CA TYR A 150 32.66 -37.74 9.68
C TYR A 150 32.22 -36.33 9.25
N TRP A 151 31.49 -36.21 8.13
CA TRP A 151 31.01 -34.91 7.64
C TRP A 151 29.93 -34.32 8.52
N ALA A 152 29.02 -35.13 9.06
CA ALA A 152 28.00 -34.66 9.98
C ALA A 152 28.62 -34.04 11.25
N LEU A 153 29.66 -34.66 11.80
CA LEU A 153 30.33 -34.19 13.03
C LEU A 153 31.22 -32.96 12.80
N HIS A 154 31.93 -32.88 11.66
CA HIS A 154 32.84 -31.75 11.39
C HIS A 154 32.16 -30.57 10.70
N ALA A 155 31.32 -30.82 9.70
CA ALA A 155 30.65 -29.76 8.96
C ALA A 155 29.32 -29.34 9.58
N GLY A 156 28.62 -30.23 10.30
CA GLY A 156 27.33 -29.95 10.92
C GLY A 156 27.35 -28.71 11.83
N PRO A 157 28.28 -28.61 12.79
CA PRO A 157 28.41 -27.43 13.66
C PRO A 157 28.63 -26.12 12.88
N LEU A 158 29.51 -26.15 11.87
CA LEU A 158 29.80 -24.98 11.03
C LEU A 158 28.60 -24.57 10.20
N VAL A 159 27.94 -25.52 9.54
CA VAL A 159 26.73 -25.27 8.74
C VAL A 159 25.61 -24.72 9.62
N PHE A 160 25.46 -25.24 10.84
CA PHE A 160 24.46 -24.75 11.77
C PHE A 160 24.75 -23.31 12.22
N GLY A 161 25.97 -23.01 12.68
CA GLY A 161 26.34 -21.65 13.12
C GLY A 161 26.25 -20.60 12.00
N LEU A 162 26.79 -20.92 10.81
CA LEU A 162 26.70 -20.05 9.64
C LEU A 162 25.26 -19.89 9.15
N GLY A 163 24.48 -20.97 9.19
CA GLY A 163 23.06 -20.99 8.86
C GLY A 163 22.25 -20.07 9.78
N LEU A 164 22.48 -20.14 11.10
CA LEU A 164 21.88 -19.22 12.07
C LEU A 164 22.25 -17.76 11.79
N CYS A 165 23.50 -17.49 11.40
CA CYS A 165 23.96 -16.13 11.09
C CYS A 165 23.25 -15.60 9.84
N ALA A 166 23.22 -16.39 8.77
CA ALA A 166 22.51 -16.06 7.53
C ALA A 166 21.00 -15.86 7.78
N LEU A 167 20.37 -16.74 8.56
CA LEU A 167 18.98 -16.61 8.97
C LEU A 167 18.73 -15.34 9.79
N GLY A 168 19.65 -15.00 10.69
CA GLY A 168 19.62 -13.75 11.47
C GLY A 168 19.66 -12.51 10.60
N LEU A 169 20.54 -12.48 9.61
CA LEU A 169 20.63 -11.36 8.66
C LEU A 169 19.36 -11.23 7.82
N LEU A 170 18.86 -12.34 7.25
CA LEU A 170 17.63 -12.33 6.45
C LEU A 170 16.41 -11.92 7.29
N SER A 171 16.25 -12.50 8.48
CA SER A 171 15.15 -12.17 9.39
C SER A 171 15.22 -10.72 9.87
N SER A 172 16.41 -10.19 10.18
CA SER A 172 16.57 -8.78 10.57
C SER A 172 16.07 -7.82 9.50
N ARG A 173 16.36 -8.10 8.22
CA ARG A 173 15.86 -7.32 7.08
C ARG A 173 14.35 -7.42 6.95
N VAL A 174 13.80 -8.63 7.08
CA VAL A 174 12.35 -8.85 7.03
C VAL A 174 11.65 -8.08 8.15
N PHE A 175 12.10 -8.21 9.40
CA PHE A 175 11.51 -7.51 10.54
C PHE A 175 11.66 -6.00 10.44
N TYR A 176 12.80 -5.50 9.98
CA TYR A 176 13.03 -4.07 9.79
C TYR A 176 12.04 -3.45 8.80
N LEU A 177 11.78 -4.11 7.67
CA LEU A 177 10.82 -3.63 6.67
C LEU A 177 9.36 -3.87 7.08
N LEU A 178 9.08 -4.93 7.84
CA LEU A 178 7.73 -5.30 8.25
C LEU A 178 7.17 -4.40 9.36
N LEU A 179 8.00 -4.02 10.33
CA LEU A 179 7.56 -3.25 11.50
C LEU A 179 7.22 -1.81 11.11
N PRO A 180 6.07 -1.26 11.53
CA PRO A 180 5.69 0.11 11.21
C PRO A 180 6.55 1.15 11.96
N THR A 181 6.78 2.29 11.33
CA THR A 181 7.27 3.54 11.95
C THR A 181 6.10 4.50 12.19
N GLU A 182 6.36 5.62 12.84
CA GLU A 182 5.42 6.76 12.94
C GLU A 182 5.01 7.25 11.55
N ALA A 183 5.97 7.33 10.62
CA ALA A 183 5.77 7.75 9.24
C ALA A 183 4.96 6.73 8.38
N SER A 184 4.90 5.45 8.77
CA SER A 184 4.29 4.40 7.94
C SER A 184 2.80 4.64 7.64
N ARG A 185 2.10 5.41 8.48
CA ARG A 185 0.69 5.78 8.23
C ARG A 185 0.54 6.73 7.05
N THR A 186 1.50 7.62 6.83
CA THR A 186 1.53 8.58 5.74
C THR A 186 2.17 7.97 4.50
N PHE A 187 3.30 7.28 4.67
CA PHE A 187 4.04 6.62 3.58
C PHE A 187 3.52 5.20 3.30
N ARG A 188 2.24 5.09 2.95
CA ARG A 188 1.66 3.79 2.56
C ARG A 188 2.06 3.41 1.15
N ILE A 189 2.31 2.13 0.91
CA ILE A 189 2.55 1.57 -0.42
C ILE A 189 1.30 0.79 -0.83
N PRO A 190 0.47 1.32 -1.75
CA PRO A 190 -0.68 0.59 -2.26
C PRO A 190 -0.27 -0.70 -2.98
N ALA A 191 -1.11 -1.74 -2.90
CA ALA A 191 -0.83 -3.01 -3.58
C ALA A 191 -1.11 -2.90 -5.09
N LEU A 192 -0.06 -2.83 -5.90
CA LEU A 192 -0.12 -2.68 -7.37
C LEU A 192 -1.03 -3.71 -8.06
N PHE A 193 -0.97 -4.97 -7.61
CA PHE A 193 -1.76 -6.06 -8.20
C PHE A 193 -3.27 -5.78 -8.13
N ARG A 194 -3.76 -5.16 -7.05
CA ARG A 194 -5.19 -4.83 -6.88
C ARG A 194 -5.65 -3.86 -7.96
N PHE A 195 -4.88 -2.80 -8.19
CA PHE A 195 -5.20 -1.79 -9.20
C PHE A 195 -5.04 -2.33 -10.62
N ARG A 196 -4.00 -3.12 -10.91
CA ARG A 196 -3.84 -3.76 -12.24
C ARG A 196 -5.03 -4.64 -12.60
N ARG A 197 -5.55 -5.41 -11.63
CA ARG A 197 -6.72 -6.26 -11.84
C ARG A 197 -7.97 -5.41 -12.08
N ALA A 198 -8.20 -4.39 -11.25
CA ALA A 198 -9.35 -3.52 -11.38
C ALA A 198 -9.36 -2.73 -12.70
N VAL A 199 -8.22 -2.15 -13.10
CA VAL A 199 -8.07 -1.48 -14.41
C VAL A 199 -8.46 -2.43 -15.53
N ARG A 200 -7.93 -3.66 -15.55
CA ARG A 200 -8.26 -4.64 -16.60
C ARG A 200 -9.75 -4.96 -16.68
N VAL A 201 -10.43 -5.04 -15.54
CA VAL A 201 -11.88 -5.30 -15.50
C VAL A 201 -12.66 -4.11 -16.06
N VAL A 202 -12.28 -2.88 -15.69
CA VAL A 202 -12.96 -1.66 -16.14
C VAL A 202 -12.66 -1.37 -17.61
N GLU A 203 -11.42 -1.61 -18.06
CA GLU A 203 -10.98 -1.45 -19.45
C GLU A 203 -11.67 -2.42 -20.42
N ALA A 204 -12.19 -3.55 -19.92
CA ALA A 204 -12.98 -4.48 -20.72
C ALA A 204 -14.44 -4.01 -20.95
N LEU A 205 -14.88 -2.93 -20.29
CA LEU A 205 -16.23 -2.39 -20.45
C LEU A 205 -16.28 -1.46 -21.67
N PRO A 206 -17.33 -1.55 -22.50
CA PRO A 206 -17.38 -0.85 -23.79
C PRO A 206 -17.56 0.67 -23.68
N TYR A 207 -17.87 1.19 -22.50
CA TYR A 207 -18.26 2.59 -22.30
C TYR A 207 -17.07 3.55 -22.15
N PHE A 208 -15.85 3.04 -21.95
CA PHE A 208 -14.70 3.83 -21.55
C PHE A 208 -13.64 3.86 -22.65
N SER A 209 -13.21 5.05 -23.05
CA SER A 209 -12.11 5.22 -24.01
C SER A 209 -10.74 5.13 -23.35
N ARG A 210 -10.65 5.51 -22.07
CA ARG A 210 -9.39 5.48 -21.30
C ARG A 210 -9.64 5.10 -19.85
N VAL A 211 -8.84 4.16 -19.36
CA VAL A 211 -8.83 3.75 -17.96
C VAL A 211 -7.43 3.91 -17.37
N GLY A 212 -7.36 4.46 -16.16
CA GLY A 212 -6.13 4.74 -15.45
C GLY A 212 -6.33 4.72 -13.94
N VAL A 213 -5.39 5.34 -13.24
CA VAL A 213 -5.42 5.52 -11.78
C VAL A 213 -5.34 7.01 -11.50
N ARG A 214 -6.33 7.54 -10.77
CA ARG A 214 -6.29 8.88 -10.17
C ARG A 214 -5.78 8.74 -8.74
N LEU A 215 -4.83 9.58 -8.37
CA LEU A 215 -4.30 9.63 -7.02
C LEU A 215 -3.96 11.04 -6.60
N ARG A 216 -3.91 11.27 -5.30
CA ARG A 216 -3.47 12.54 -4.71
C ARG A 216 -1.98 12.44 -4.39
N VAL A 217 -1.17 13.25 -5.06
CA VAL A 217 0.25 13.40 -4.76
C VAL A 217 0.38 14.58 -3.81
N GLY A 218 0.84 14.33 -2.58
CA GLY A 218 1.20 15.39 -1.64
C GLY A 218 2.69 15.65 -1.70
N GLU A 219 3.12 16.89 -1.90
CA GLU A 219 4.54 17.27 -1.87
C GLU A 219 4.83 18.22 -0.72
N ALA A 220 5.95 18.00 -0.02
CA ALA A 220 6.43 18.87 1.05
C ALA A 220 7.93 18.65 1.30
N GLN A 221 8.71 19.74 1.31
CA GLN A 221 10.14 19.75 1.68
C GLN A 221 10.99 18.67 0.97
N GLY A 222 10.72 18.41 -0.32
CA GLY A 222 11.43 17.39 -1.11
C GLY A 222 10.95 15.95 -0.93
N TYR A 223 10.01 15.72 -0.01
CA TYR A 223 9.28 14.46 0.13
C TYR A 223 7.98 14.51 -0.66
N TYR A 224 7.51 13.35 -1.10
CA TYR A 224 6.20 13.20 -1.69
C TYR A 224 5.47 11.97 -1.14
N THR A 225 4.15 12.03 -1.08
CA THR A 225 3.27 10.96 -0.61
C THR A 225 2.20 10.66 -1.65
N LEU A 226 1.80 9.39 -1.74
CA LEU A 226 0.76 8.92 -2.66
C LEU A 226 -0.46 8.53 -1.83
N GLN A 227 -1.56 9.27 -1.98
CA GLN A 227 -2.79 9.07 -1.22
C GLN A 227 -3.98 8.77 -2.11
N SER A 228 -4.94 8.04 -1.53
CA SER A 228 -6.26 7.75 -2.10
C SER A 228 -6.24 7.33 -3.58
N PRO A 229 -5.45 6.29 -3.96
CA PRO A 229 -5.49 5.78 -5.33
C PRO A 229 -6.88 5.20 -5.64
N GLN A 230 -7.46 5.67 -6.74
CA GLN A 230 -8.76 5.25 -7.27
C GLN A 230 -8.61 4.92 -8.74
N ILE A 231 -9.44 4.02 -9.25
CA ILE A 231 -9.50 3.78 -10.69
C ILE A 231 -10.28 4.93 -11.31
N ALA A 232 -9.76 5.45 -12.40
CA ALA A 232 -10.35 6.56 -13.12
C ALA A 232 -10.62 6.11 -14.56
N ALA A 233 -11.86 6.27 -15.01
CA ALA A 233 -12.30 5.90 -16.33
C ALA A 233 -12.99 7.08 -17.00
N ARG A 234 -12.58 7.38 -18.23
CA ARG A 234 -13.13 8.43 -19.07
C ARG A 234 -14.10 7.81 -20.06
N ILE A 235 -15.31 8.37 -20.14
CA ILE A 235 -16.35 7.89 -21.07
C ILE A 235 -15.93 8.27 -22.50
N GLU A 236 -16.11 7.35 -23.43
CA GLU A 236 -15.82 7.57 -24.84
C GLU A 236 -16.56 8.80 -25.37
N ARG A 237 -15.85 9.68 -26.11
CA ARG A 237 -16.34 10.97 -26.67
C ARG A 237 -16.65 12.07 -25.65
N LEU A 238 -16.61 11.76 -24.34
CA LEU A 238 -16.88 12.69 -23.26
C LEU A 238 -15.70 12.77 -22.27
N GLU A 239 -14.48 12.55 -22.77
CA GLU A 239 -13.29 12.37 -21.92
C GLU A 239 -12.96 13.61 -21.08
N SER A 240 -13.20 14.79 -21.63
CA SER A 240 -12.97 16.07 -20.97
C SER A 240 -14.08 16.46 -20.00
N ALA A 241 -15.27 15.88 -20.16
CA ALA A 241 -16.49 16.27 -19.47
C ALA A 241 -16.84 15.34 -18.30
N ILE A 242 -16.68 14.03 -18.47
CA ILE A 242 -17.14 13.04 -17.50
C ILE A 242 -16.00 12.13 -17.07
N LEU A 243 -15.83 12.01 -15.77
CA LEU A 243 -14.90 11.10 -15.12
C LEU A 243 -15.65 10.17 -14.19
N VAL A 244 -15.52 8.86 -14.41
CA VAL A 244 -16.05 7.83 -13.51
C VAL A 244 -14.92 7.31 -12.64
N LEU A 245 -15.12 7.36 -11.33
CA LEU A 245 -14.17 6.88 -10.32
C LEU A 245 -14.67 5.58 -9.72
N PHE A 246 -13.77 4.61 -9.52
CA PHE A 246 -14.08 3.37 -8.84
C PHE A 246 -13.22 3.19 -7.58
N SER A 247 -13.88 2.80 -6.49
CA SER A 247 -13.21 2.27 -5.30
C SER A 247 -12.94 0.77 -5.48
N VAL A 248 -11.81 0.31 -4.98
CA VAL A 248 -11.33 -1.07 -5.18
C VAL A 248 -11.23 -1.77 -3.83
N ASP A 249 -11.67 -3.03 -3.78
CA ASP A 249 -11.55 -3.87 -2.59
C ASP A 249 -10.11 -4.40 -2.35
N SER A 250 -9.94 -5.22 -1.31
CA SER A 250 -8.65 -5.82 -0.97
C SER A 250 -8.15 -6.87 -1.97
N ILE A 251 -8.98 -7.32 -2.91
CA ILE A 251 -8.70 -8.39 -3.88
C ILE A 251 -8.55 -7.84 -5.31
N GLY A 252 -8.82 -6.54 -5.51
CA GLY A 252 -8.71 -5.87 -6.80
C GLY A 252 -10.01 -5.85 -7.62
N ARG A 253 -11.18 -5.96 -6.97
CA ARG A 253 -12.49 -5.84 -7.61
C ARG A 253 -13.07 -4.43 -7.38
N PRO A 254 -13.70 -3.82 -8.40
CA PRO A 254 -14.48 -2.61 -8.22
C PRO A 254 -15.62 -2.85 -7.20
N ARG A 255 -15.74 -1.98 -6.21
CA ARG A 255 -16.73 -2.10 -5.12
C ARG A 255 -17.75 -0.98 -5.14
N GLN A 256 -17.33 0.25 -5.44
CA GLN A 256 -18.21 1.39 -5.56
C GLN A 256 -17.78 2.22 -6.76
N MET A 257 -18.71 3.00 -7.28
CA MET A 257 -18.45 3.95 -8.34
C MET A 257 -19.12 5.29 -8.07
N MET A 258 -18.56 6.36 -8.60
CA MET A 258 -19.18 7.68 -8.67
C MET A 258 -18.79 8.33 -9.99
N TYR A 259 -19.58 9.29 -10.46
CA TYR A 259 -19.20 10.15 -11.58
C TYR A 259 -18.97 11.58 -11.11
N SER A 260 -18.02 12.25 -11.75
CA SER A 260 -17.70 13.66 -11.57
C SER A 260 -17.78 14.33 -12.93
N LEU A 261 -18.59 15.39 -13.00
CA LEU A 261 -18.79 16.21 -14.19
C LEU A 261 -17.94 17.46 -14.07
N SER A 262 -17.18 17.74 -15.13
CA SER A 262 -16.36 18.93 -15.25
C SER A 262 -16.76 19.72 -16.49
N THR A 263 -17.06 21.01 -16.31
CA THR A 263 -17.39 21.93 -17.41
C THR A 263 -16.41 23.10 -17.35
N MET A 264 -15.73 23.38 -18.47
CA MET A 264 -14.63 24.37 -18.53
C MET A 264 -13.51 24.16 -17.50
N GLY A 265 -13.26 22.90 -17.10
CA GLY A 265 -12.20 22.57 -16.15
C GLY A 265 -12.57 22.75 -14.66
N HIS A 266 -13.80 23.14 -14.37
CA HIS A 266 -14.34 23.17 -13.01
C HIS A 266 -15.30 22.01 -12.79
N VAL A 267 -15.15 21.32 -11.66
CA VAL A 267 -16.10 20.28 -11.23
C VAL A 267 -17.42 20.95 -10.91
N THR A 268 -18.46 20.62 -11.67
CA THR A 268 -19.80 21.21 -11.52
C THR A 268 -20.75 20.31 -10.76
N ARG A 269 -20.58 18.99 -10.85
CA ARG A 269 -21.44 18.03 -10.15
C ARG A 269 -20.70 16.73 -9.86
N GLU A 270 -20.91 16.19 -8.67
CA GLU A 270 -20.46 14.85 -8.30
C GLU A 270 -21.65 14.02 -7.82
N SER A 271 -21.67 12.75 -8.22
CA SER A 271 -22.68 11.80 -7.76
C SER A 271 -22.29 11.24 -6.38
N PRO A 272 -23.25 10.78 -5.57
CA PRO A 272 -22.93 9.93 -4.44
C PRO A 272 -22.27 8.63 -4.91
N TRP A 273 -21.58 7.94 -3.99
CA TRP A 273 -21.00 6.62 -4.25
C TRP A 273 -22.08 5.55 -4.35
N THR A 274 -22.18 4.90 -5.51
CA THR A 274 -23.07 3.77 -5.77
C THR A 274 -22.34 2.46 -5.50
N GLN A 275 -22.93 1.55 -4.71
CA GLN A 275 -22.33 0.24 -4.47
C GLN A 275 -22.51 -0.70 -5.67
N LEU A 276 -21.46 -1.43 -5.99
CA LEU A 276 -21.42 -2.42 -7.07
C LEU A 276 -21.64 -3.82 -6.48
N THR A 277 -22.61 -4.56 -7.02
CA THR A 277 -22.83 -5.97 -6.69
C THR A 277 -22.28 -6.84 -7.82
N GLY A 278 -21.44 -7.82 -7.47
CA GLY A 278 -20.53 -8.49 -8.42
C GLY A 278 -21.15 -9.35 -9.52
N PHE A 279 -22.47 -9.55 -9.55
CA PHE A 279 -23.13 -10.42 -10.54
C PHE A 279 -23.56 -9.69 -11.81
N ALA A 280 -23.65 -8.35 -11.79
CA ALA A 280 -24.10 -7.53 -12.92
C ALA A 280 -23.30 -6.23 -13.05
N LEU A 281 -21.96 -6.33 -12.95
CA LEU A 281 -21.07 -5.15 -12.99
C LEU A 281 -21.29 -4.31 -14.26
N SER A 282 -21.41 -4.94 -15.42
CA SER A 282 -21.61 -4.23 -16.69
C SER A 282 -22.91 -3.44 -16.69
N ASP A 283 -24.02 -4.04 -16.24
CA ASP A 283 -25.33 -3.39 -16.23
C ASP A 283 -25.39 -2.24 -15.23
N GLN A 284 -24.76 -2.40 -14.07
CA GLN A 284 -24.66 -1.33 -13.07
C GLN A 284 -23.83 -0.17 -13.58
N VAL A 285 -22.67 -0.46 -14.18
CA VAL A 285 -21.83 0.59 -14.78
C VAL A 285 -22.58 1.30 -15.89
N ARG A 286 -23.31 0.56 -16.74
CA ARG A 286 -24.16 1.11 -17.79
C ARG A 286 -25.16 2.12 -17.24
N LEU A 287 -25.86 1.79 -16.15
CA LEU A 287 -26.83 2.68 -15.51
C LEU A 287 -26.18 3.98 -15.01
N VAL A 288 -25.01 3.91 -14.38
CA VAL A 288 -24.30 5.12 -13.91
C VAL A 288 -23.72 5.93 -15.06
N VAL A 289 -23.23 5.30 -16.12
CA VAL A 289 -22.80 5.99 -17.34
C VAL A 289 -23.96 6.75 -17.96
N LEU A 290 -25.13 6.13 -18.06
CA LEU A 290 -26.34 6.74 -18.59
C LEU A 290 -26.82 7.91 -17.71
N GLU A 291 -26.77 7.76 -16.39
CA GLU A 291 -27.06 8.85 -15.45
C GLU A 291 -26.08 10.03 -15.62
N ALA A 292 -24.80 9.73 -15.77
CA ALA A 292 -23.76 10.76 -15.96
C ALA A 292 -23.96 11.52 -17.28
N VAL A 293 -24.29 10.82 -18.37
CA VAL A 293 -24.58 11.41 -19.68
C VAL A 293 -25.80 12.32 -19.60
N ARG A 294 -26.88 11.90 -18.92
CA ARG A 294 -28.07 12.73 -18.68
C ARG A 294 -27.74 13.98 -17.87
N ALA A 295 -26.98 13.80 -16.80
CA ALA A 295 -26.57 14.91 -15.95
C ALA A 295 -25.71 15.91 -16.73
N TYR A 296 -24.84 15.43 -17.64
CA TYR A 296 -24.08 16.29 -18.54
C TYR A 296 -24.98 17.04 -19.53
N ALA A 297 -25.90 16.37 -20.22
CA ALA A 297 -26.85 16.98 -21.16
C ALA A 297 -27.70 18.06 -20.48
N ALA A 298 -28.13 17.82 -19.24
CA ALA A 298 -28.86 18.79 -18.43
C ALA A 298 -28.01 20.03 -18.08
N VAL A 299 -26.72 19.85 -17.76
CA VAL A 299 -25.79 20.96 -17.49
C VAL A 299 -25.51 21.80 -18.74
N VAL A 300 -25.41 21.15 -19.91
CA VAL A 300 -25.25 21.83 -21.20
C VAL A 300 -26.54 22.53 -21.66
N GLY A 301 -27.70 22.10 -21.15
CA GLY A 301 -29.01 22.65 -21.50
C GLY A 301 -29.62 22.07 -22.78
N VAL A 302 -29.15 20.91 -23.24
CA VAL A 302 -29.62 20.23 -24.46
C VAL A 302 -30.03 18.80 -24.10
N PRO A 303 -31.29 18.53 -23.74
CA PRO A 303 -31.71 17.21 -23.27
C PRO A 303 -31.67 16.13 -24.36
N GLU A 304 -31.91 16.50 -25.63
CA GLU A 304 -31.82 15.59 -26.79
C GLU A 304 -30.41 14.98 -26.95
N LEU A 305 -29.38 15.71 -26.49
CA LEU A 305 -27.99 15.24 -26.51
C LEU A 305 -27.80 13.95 -25.69
N ALA A 306 -28.64 13.71 -24.67
CA ALA A 306 -28.54 12.49 -23.86
C ALA A 306 -28.88 11.23 -24.66
N GLU A 307 -29.89 11.30 -25.55
CA GLU A 307 -30.31 10.18 -26.40
C GLU A 307 -29.25 9.92 -27.47
N ASP A 308 -28.79 10.97 -28.16
CA ASP A 308 -27.72 10.89 -29.15
C ASP A 308 -26.43 10.26 -28.59
N LEU A 309 -26.04 10.66 -27.37
CA LEU A 309 -24.84 10.14 -26.70
C LEU A 309 -25.04 8.69 -26.22
N ALA A 310 -26.23 8.32 -25.74
CA ALA A 310 -26.53 6.95 -25.33
C ALA A 310 -26.50 5.99 -26.53
N ASP A 311 -27.08 6.40 -27.66
CA ASP A 311 -27.05 5.63 -28.91
C ASP A 311 -25.62 5.45 -29.43
N LEU A 312 -24.82 6.51 -29.37
CA LEU A 312 -23.40 6.45 -29.74
C LEU A 312 -22.58 5.51 -28.87
N LEU A 313 -22.93 5.36 -27.59
CA LEU A 313 -22.31 4.43 -26.66
C LEU A 313 -22.89 3.00 -26.78
N GLY A 314 -23.85 2.78 -27.68
CA GLY A 314 -24.53 1.50 -27.87
C GLY A 314 -25.39 1.08 -26.68
N ILE A 315 -25.90 2.03 -25.90
CA ILE A 315 -26.75 1.79 -24.74
C ILE A 315 -28.22 1.80 -25.23
N PRO A 316 -28.99 0.71 -25.06
CA PRO A 316 -30.36 0.65 -25.56
C PRO A 316 -31.26 1.71 -24.90
N ILE A 317 -31.98 2.49 -25.72
CA ILE A 317 -32.84 3.61 -25.31
C ILE A 317 -33.99 3.18 -24.38
N GLU A 318 -34.41 1.91 -24.43
CA GLU A 318 -35.48 1.37 -23.57
C GLU A 318 -35.15 1.53 -22.06
N ASP A 319 -33.86 1.57 -21.71
CA ASP A 319 -33.38 1.82 -20.35
C ASP A 319 -33.39 3.32 -19.98
N LEU A 320 -33.48 4.22 -20.96
CA LEU A 320 -33.68 5.65 -20.71
C LEU A 320 -35.13 5.91 -20.23
N VAL A 321 -36.13 5.33 -20.89
CA VAL A 321 -37.54 5.65 -20.60
C VAL A 321 -38.01 5.09 -19.25
N SER A 322 -37.47 3.95 -18.81
CA SER A 322 -37.84 3.30 -17.54
C SER A 322 -37.21 3.93 -16.28
N GLY A 323 -36.16 4.73 -16.44
CA GLY A 323 -35.46 5.41 -15.35
C GLY A 323 -35.85 6.88 -15.12
N ALA A 324 -36.90 7.38 -15.81
CA ALA A 324 -37.47 8.69 -15.51
C ALA A 324 -38.22 8.62 -14.18
N VAL A 325 -37.50 8.83 -13.08
CA VAL A 325 -38.12 9.18 -11.80
C VAL A 325 -38.96 10.41 -12.05
N SER A 326 -40.27 10.29 -11.82
CA SER A 326 -41.22 11.39 -11.96
C SER A 326 -40.72 12.59 -11.13
N PRO A 327 -40.74 13.83 -11.67
CA PRO A 327 -40.31 15.02 -10.92
C PRO A 327 -41.04 15.25 -9.59
N ASP A 328 -42.14 14.53 -9.35
CA ASP A 328 -42.97 14.57 -8.14
C ASP A 328 -42.47 13.70 -6.97
N GLU A 329 -41.40 12.92 -7.13
CA GLU A 329 -40.81 12.10 -6.05
C GLU A 329 -39.44 12.63 -5.55
N MET A 330 -39.26 13.96 -5.52
CA MET A 330 -38.26 14.52 -4.61
C MET A 330 -38.77 14.37 -3.17
N PRO A 331 -38.10 13.59 -2.29
CA PRO A 331 -38.43 13.63 -0.87
C PRO A 331 -38.26 15.08 -0.39
N PRO A 332 -39.18 15.60 0.45
CA PRO A 332 -39.04 16.93 1.01
C PRO A 332 -37.66 17.03 1.65
N GLY A 333 -36.94 18.08 1.30
CA GLY A 333 -35.60 18.33 1.81
C GLY A 333 -35.60 18.18 3.33
N ASN A 334 -34.78 17.25 3.82
CA ASN A 334 -34.47 17.20 5.23
C ASN A 334 -33.69 18.48 5.57
N GLU A 335 -34.43 19.51 5.97
CA GLU A 335 -33.96 20.57 6.85
C GLU A 335 -33.64 19.96 8.22
N HIS A 336 -32.63 19.09 8.30
CA HIS A 336 -32.05 18.72 9.58
C HIS A 336 -30.78 19.53 9.81
N GLU A 337 -31.00 20.61 10.56
CA GLU A 337 -30.12 21.08 11.63
C GLU A 337 -28.63 21.18 11.29
N SER A 338 -28.28 22.37 10.81
CA SER A 338 -27.15 23.12 11.35
C SER A 338 -27.29 23.22 12.89
N ARG A 339 -26.80 22.21 13.60
CA ARG A 339 -26.33 22.36 14.98
C ARG A 339 -24.81 22.47 14.94
N LEU A 340 -24.38 23.73 14.86
CA LEU A 340 -23.17 24.18 15.54
C LEU A 340 -23.26 23.68 16.99
N ASP A 341 -22.33 22.83 17.39
CA ASP A 341 -22.01 22.63 18.78
C ASP A 341 -20.59 23.18 18.98
N ASP A 342 -20.57 24.24 19.78
CA ASP A 342 -19.40 24.85 20.38
C ASP A 342 -18.77 23.89 21.40
N GLY A 343 -17.44 23.80 21.43
CA GLY A 343 -16.65 23.50 22.62
C GLY A 343 -16.39 22.02 22.98
N VAL A 344 -15.17 21.54 22.75
CA VAL A 344 -14.03 21.46 23.71
C VAL A 344 -12.77 21.01 22.96
#